data_AF-A0A9X4P019-F1
#
_entry.id   AF-A0A9X4P019-F1
#
_cell.length_a   1.000
_cell.length_b   1.000
_cell.length_c   1.000
_cell.angle_alpha   90.00
_cell.angle_beta   90.00
_cell.angle_gamma   90.00
#
_symmetry.space_group_name_H-M   'P 1'
#
loop_
_entity.id
_entity.type
_entity.pdbx_description
1 polymer ?
#
loop_
_entity_poly.entity_id
_entity_poly.type
_entity_poly.pdbx_seq_one_letter_code
_entity_poly.pdbx_strand_id
1 'polypeptide(L)'
;MKNMDEKEYKEKLEFLQAPQKPDDAAYMKHYEMVLDFVIDKVLNDVSLYTHIPIEEFPDSIFQTIVMLASNFIDSFGLINDEEANANQDIKEISEGDTKVVYADKRLRLQQSLASSSINGNFTALLNSVRRLP
;
A
#
# COMPACT_ATOMS: atom_id res chain seq x y z
N MET A 1 8.63 27.61 6.26
CA MET A 1 8.24 26.23 5.92
C MET A 1 7.87 26.26 4.45
N LYS A 2 8.64 25.56 3.61
CA LYS A 2 8.33 25.47 2.17
C LYS A 2 7.34 24.31 2.08
N ASN A 3 6.07 24.62 1.83
CA ASN A 3 5.08 23.57 1.56
C ASN A 3 5.60 22.79 0.34
N MET A 4 5.86 21.51 0.54
CA MET A 4 6.27 20.60 -0.53
C MET A 4 5.12 20.56 -1.55
N ASP A 5 5.42 20.82 -2.82
CA ASP A 5 4.40 21.02 -3.86
C ASP A 5 3.64 19.70 -4.10
N GLU A 6 2.35 19.73 -4.41
CA GLU A 6 1.54 18.51 -4.69
C GLU A 6 2.17 17.65 -5.80
N LYS A 7 2.92 18.30 -6.71
CA LYS A 7 3.71 17.67 -7.76
C LYS A 7 4.92 16.89 -7.22
N GLU A 8 5.59 17.42 -6.20
CA GLU A 8 6.75 16.80 -5.54
C GLU A 8 6.32 15.59 -4.70
N TYR A 9 5.11 15.62 -4.15
CA TYR A 9 4.45 14.43 -3.60
C TYR A 9 4.20 13.36 -4.66
N LYS A 10 3.65 13.74 -5.83
CA LYS A 10 3.41 12.82 -6.94
C LYS A 10 4.69 12.21 -7.52
N GLU A 11 5.77 12.98 -7.69
CA GLU A 11 7.09 12.45 -8.10
C GLU A 11 7.66 11.47 -7.06
N LYS A 12 7.41 11.67 -5.77
CA LYS A 12 7.80 10.70 -4.73
C LYS A 12 6.91 9.46 -4.72
N LEU A 13 5.65 9.57 -5.15
CA LEU A 13 4.75 8.45 -5.38
C LEU A 13 5.15 7.64 -6.64
N GLU A 14 5.84 8.23 -7.62
CA GLU A 14 6.41 7.49 -8.76
C GLU A 14 7.52 6.49 -8.35
N PHE A 15 8.04 6.55 -7.13
CA PHE A 15 8.89 5.50 -6.56
C PHE A 15 8.11 4.26 -6.09
N LEU A 16 6.78 4.32 -6.03
CA LEU A 16 5.94 3.14 -5.85
C LEU A 16 6.00 2.29 -7.12
N GLN A 17 5.77 0.98 -6.99
CA GLN A 17 5.90 0.01 -8.09
C GLN A 17 5.45 0.56 -9.45
N ALA A 18 6.37 0.64 -10.42
CA ALA A 18 6.08 1.22 -11.74
C ALA A 18 4.94 0.46 -12.48
N PRO A 19 4.11 1.16 -13.28
CA PRO A 19 3.07 0.51 -14.07
C PRO A 19 3.66 -0.42 -15.13
N GLN A 20 3.12 -1.64 -15.25
CA GLN A 20 3.52 -2.61 -16.28
C GLN A 20 2.99 -2.27 -17.68
N LYS A 21 1.82 -1.63 -17.76
CA LYS A 21 1.14 -1.28 -19.02
C LYS A 21 0.81 0.21 -19.06
N PRO A 22 1.83 1.09 -19.14
CA PRO A 22 1.63 2.54 -19.07
C PRO A 22 0.77 3.10 -20.21
N ASP A 23 0.76 2.43 -21.37
CA ASP A 23 -0.02 2.86 -22.54
C ASP A 23 -1.48 2.36 -22.52
N ASP A 24 -1.85 1.49 -21.58
CA ASP A 24 -3.21 0.96 -21.44
C ASP A 24 -4.03 1.83 -20.48
N ALA A 25 -4.97 2.60 -21.02
CA ALA A 25 -5.80 3.52 -20.24
C ALA A 25 -6.68 2.82 -19.19
N ALA A 26 -7.16 1.60 -19.46
CA ALA A 26 -8.00 0.87 -18.50
C ALA A 26 -7.16 0.31 -17.35
N TYR A 27 -5.97 -0.19 -17.67
CA TYR A 27 -4.98 -0.59 -16.68
C TYR A 27 -4.54 0.60 -15.82
N MET A 28 -4.18 1.73 -16.44
CA MET A 28 -3.70 2.92 -15.72
C MET A 28 -4.76 3.50 -14.79
N LYS A 29 -6.02 3.58 -15.24
CA LYS A 29 -7.13 3.96 -14.36
C LYS A 29 -7.23 3.04 -13.14
N HIS A 30 -7.05 1.73 -13.35
CA HIS A 30 -7.08 0.77 -12.25
C HIS A 30 -5.88 0.94 -11.31
N TYR A 31 -4.69 1.09 -11.86
CA TYR A 31 -3.45 1.34 -11.14
C TYR A 31 -3.57 2.58 -10.23
N GLU A 32 -4.04 3.71 -10.76
CA GLU A 32 -4.27 4.95 -10.00
C GLU A 32 -5.27 4.75 -8.85
N MET A 33 -6.41 4.09 -9.12
CA MET A 33 -7.40 3.80 -8.07
C MET A 33 -6.83 2.95 -6.91
N VAL A 34 -5.94 1.99 -7.21
CA VAL A 34 -5.31 1.17 -6.17
C VAL A 34 -4.27 1.97 -5.41
N LEU A 35 -3.49 2.82 -6.09
CA LEU A 35 -2.54 3.71 -5.42
C LEU A 35 -3.24 4.67 -4.46
N ASP A 36 -4.30 5.35 -4.91
CA ASP A 36 -5.08 6.26 -4.07
C ASP A 36 -5.59 5.54 -2.81
N PHE A 37 -6.17 4.34 -2.99
CA PHE A 37 -6.63 3.52 -1.88
C PHE A 37 -5.52 3.18 -0.88
N VAL A 38 -4.35 2.75 -1.36
CA VAL A 38 -3.24 2.36 -0.49
C VAL A 38 -2.70 3.57 0.25
N ILE A 39 -2.53 4.70 -0.43
CA ILE A 39 -2.02 5.93 0.19
C ILE A 39 -2.96 6.42 1.27
N ASP A 40 -4.26 6.53 0.98
CA ASP A 40 -5.26 6.93 1.97
C ASP A 40 -5.23 6.02 3.19
N LYS A 41 -5.16 4.70 2.97
CA LYS A 41 -5.11 3.72 4.06
C LYS A 41 -3.85 3.89 4.92
N VAL A 42 -2.67 4.00 4.31
CA VAL A 42 -1.40 4.14 5.03
C VAL A 42 -1.36 5.44 5.81
N LEU A 43 -1.81 6.55 5.21
CA LEU A 43 -1.89 7.84 5.89
C LEU A 43 -2.81 7.76 7.12
N ASN A 44 -3.98 7.11 6.97
CA ASN A 44 -4.91 6.90 8.08
C ASN A 44 -4.29 6.02 9.19
N ASP A 45 -3.65 4.91 8.85
CA ASP A 45 -3.00 4.03 9.82
C ASP A 45 -1.89 4.76 10.59
N VAL A 46 -1.04 5.52 9.89
CA VAL A 46 0.03 6.31 10.49
C VAL A 46 -0.54 7.41 11.39
N SER A 47 -1.62 8.06 10.97
CA SER A 47 -2.31 9.10 11.75
C SER A 47 -2.84 8.53 13.06
N LEU A 48 -3.58 7.41 12.99
CA LEU A 48 -4.09 6.69 14.15
C LEU A 48 -2.98 6.21 15.08
N TYR A 49 -1.87 5.73 14.53
CA TYR A 49 -0.75 5.24 15.33
C TYR A 49 0.01 6.36 16.03
N THR A 50 0.34 7.41 15.29
CA THR A 50 1.17 8.52 15.80
C THR A 50 0.37 9.54 16.60
N HIS A 51 -0.97 9.52 16.48
CA HIS A 51 -1.87 10.52 17.05
C HIS A 51 -1.58 11.94 16.51
N ILE A 52 -1.21 12.03 15.24
CA ILE A 52 -0.93 13.27 14.53
C ILE A 52 -1.90 13.36 13.35
N PRO A 53 -2.66 14.46 13.19
CA PRO A 53 -3.45 14.70 11.99
C PRO A 53 -2.59 14.62 10.72
N ILE A 54 -3.16 14.15 9.61
CA ILE A 54 -2.40 13.94 8.36
C ILE A 54 -1.79 15.25 7.87
N GLU A 55 -2.50 16.36 8.05
CA GLU A 55 -2.07 17.71 7.68
C GLU A 55 -0.89 18.23 8.51
N GLU A 56 -0.62 17.59 9.65
CA GLU A 56 0.45 17.95 10.60
C GLU A 56 1.62 16.96 10.58
N PHE A 57 1.66 16.03 9.63
CA PHE A 57 2.76 15.07 9.56
C PHE A 57 4.10 15.78 9.34
N PRO A 58 5.14 15.42 10.13
CA PRO A 58 6.46 15.99 9.94
C PRO A 58 7.09 15.46 8.65
N ASP A 59 7.86 16.30 7.96
CA ASP A 59 8.52 15.93 6.70
C ASP A 59 9.41 14.68 6.82
N SER A 60 9.93 14.43 8.03
CA SER A 60 10.82 13.32 8.35
C SER A 60 10.20 11.94 8.15
N ILE A 61 8.87 11.81 8.13
CA ILE A 61 8.18 10.52 7.97
C ILE A 61 7.62 10.28 6.57
N PHE A 62 7.71 11.24 5.63
CA PHE A 62 7.14 11.04 4.29
C PHE A 62 7.77 9.85 3.55
N GLN A 63 9.10 9.70 3.63
CA GLN A 63 9.76 8.55 3.05
C GLN A 63 9.28 7.24 3.70
N THR A 64 9.02 7.26 5.01
CA THR A 64 8.45 6.11 5.73
C THR A 64 7.07 5.75 5.23
N ILE A 65 6.20 6.74 5.03
CA ILE A 65 4.85 6.55 4.49
C ILE A 65 4.92 5.92 3.09
N VAL A 66 5.80 6.40 2.21
CA VAL A 66 6.01 5.82 0.87
C VAL A 66 6.48 4.37 0.96
N MET A 67 7.44 4.07 1.85
CA MET A 67 7.91 2.69 2.03
C MET A 67 6.84 1.77 2.63
N LEU A 68 6.01 2.27 3.55
CA LEU A 68 4.88 1.53 4.10
C LEU A 68 3.86 1.21 3.00
N ALA A 69 3.55 2.18 2.13
CA ALA A 69 2.67 1.97 0.99
C ALA A 69 3.23 0.93 0.00
N SER A 70 4.52 1.01 -0.34
CA SER A 70 5.17 0.02 -1.21
C SER A 70 5.09 -1.39 -0.61
N ASN A 71 5.49 -1.55 0.65
CA ASN A 71 5.43 -2.85 1.33
C ASN A 71 4.00 -3.39 1.43
N PHE A 72 3.02 -2.49 1.57
CA PHE A 72 1.62 -2.86 1.65
C PHE A 72 1.09 -3.37 0.29
N ILE A 73 1.47 -2.72 -0.81
CA ILE A 73 1.17 -3.20 -2.17
C ILE A 73 1.77 -4.59 -2.38
N ASP A 74 3.06 -4.76 -2.03
CA ASP A 74 3.78 -6.03 -2.19
C ASP A 74 3.15 -7.15 -1.37
N SER A 75 2.82 -6.89 -0.11
CA SER A 75 2.31 -7.90 0.84
C SER A 75 0.97 -8.50 0.41
N PHE A 76 0.16 -7.74 -0.32
CA PHE A 76 -1.16 -8.17 -0.78
C PHE A 76 -1.23 -8.36 -2.30
N GLY A 77 -0.14 -8.14 -3.04
CA GLY A 77 -0.10 -8.23 -4.50
C GLY A 77 -1.16 -7.34 -5.19
N LEU A 78 -1.38 -6.13 -4.68
CA LEU A 78 -2.51 -5.27 -5.11
C LEU A 78 -2.32 -4.72 -6.52
N ILE A 79 -1.06 -4.57 -6.95
CA ILE A 79 -0.65 -4.05 -8.25
C ILE A 79 0.36 -5.05 -8.86
N ASN A 80 0.39 -5.16 -10.19
CA ASN A 80 1.44 -5.85 -10.95
C ASN A 80 1.64 -7.36 -10.69
N ASP A 81 0.74 -7.99 -9.94
CA ASP A 81 0.80 -9.42 -9.67
C ASP A 81 0.09 -10.20 -10.78
N GLU A 82 0.81 -10.46 -11.88
CA GLU A 82 0.27 -11.19 -13.03
C GLU A 82 -0.12 -12.62 -12.66
N GLU A 83 0.56 -13.29 -11.72
CA GLU A 83 0.25 -14.66 -11.29
C GLU A 83 -1.05 -14.75 -10.48
N ALA A 84 -1.26 -13.86 -9.50
CA ALA A 84 -2.50 -13.86 -8.72
C ALA A 84 -3.67 -13.13 -9.41
N ASN A 85 -3.42 -12.45 -10.53
CA ASN A 85 -4.46 -11.91 -11.42
C ASN A 85 -4.66 -12.77 -12.69
N ALA A 86 -3.82 -13.78 -12.95
CA ALA A 86 -3.99 -14.74 -14.03
C ALA A 86 -4.93 -15.88 -13.61
N ASN A 87 -5.98 -16.08 -14.42
CA ASN A 87 -6.90 -17.21 -14.38
C ASN A 87 -7.68 -17.44 -13.07
N GLN A 88 -8.94 -16.98 -13.08
CA GLN A 88 -9.97 -17.23 -12.06
C GLN A 88 -10.39 -18.71 -11.91
N ASP A 89 -9.79 -19.63 -12.67
CA ASP A 89 -10.27 -21.01 -12.83
C ASP A 89 -9.68 -21.98 -11.81
N ILE A 90 -8.50 -21.70 -11.23
CA ILE A 90 -7.88 -22.57 -10.21
C ILE A 90 -7.94 -21.85 -8.86
N LYS A 91 -9.00 -22.08 -8.10
CA LYS A 91 -9.21 -21.47 -6.77
C LYS A 91 -8.51 -22.21 -5.64
N GLU A 92 -8.18 -23.48 -5.86
CA GLU A 92 -7.59 -24.36 -4.86
C GLU A 92 -6.79 -25.48 -5.53
N ILE A 93 -5.57 -25.70 -5.06
CA ILE A 93 -4.81 -26.93 -5.33
C ILE A 93 -4.69 -27.67 -4.00
N SER A 94 -5.11 -28.93 -3.96
CA SER A 94 -4.98 -29.79 -2.79
C SER A 94 -4.14 -31.01 -3.17
N GLU A 95 -2.99 -31.16 -2.53
CA GLU A 95 -2.10 -32.31 -2.67
C GLU A 95 -1.85 -32.91 -1.27
N GLY A 96 -2.47 -34.07 -1.00
CA GLY A 96 -2.38 -34.71 0.32
C GLY A 96 -2.92 -33.80 1.44
N ASP A 97 -2.04 -33.42 2.37
CA ASP A 97 -2.35 -32.51 3.49
C ASP A 97 -2.03 -31.03 3.18
N THR A 98 -1.53 -30.72 1.99
CA THR A 98 -1.19 -29.35 1.58
C THR A 98 -2.31 -28.76 0.73
N LYS A 99 -2.86 -27.63 1.18
CA LYS A 99 -3.88 -26.87 0.45
C LYS A 99 -3.35 -25.48 0.12
N VAL A 100 -3.29 -25.16 -1.17
CA VAL A 100 -2.97 -23.83 -1.69
C VAL A 100 -4.28 -23.19 -2.16
N VAL A 101 -4.66 -22.07 -1.55
CA VAL A 101 -5.84 -21.28 -1.95
C VAL A 101 -5.37 -20.02 -2.63
N TYR A 102 -5.77 -19.82 -3.87
CA TYR A 102 -5.48 -18.59 -4.61
C TYR A 102 -6.52 -17.53 -4.21
N ALA A 103 -6.08 -16.48 -3.52
CA ALA A 103 -6.95 -15.39 -3.15
C ALA A 103 -7.23 -14.50 -4.36
N ASP A 104 -8.50 -14.40 -4.76
CA ASP A 104 -8.89 -13.44 -5.79
C ASP A 104 -8.62 -12.00 -5.33
N LYS A 105 -8.57 -11.09 -6.30
CA LYS A 105 -8.28 -9.67 -6.05
C LYS A 105 -9.21 -9.02 -5.03
N ARG A 106 -10.48 -9.39 -4.99
CA ARG A 106 -11.46 -8.82 -4.06
C ARG A 106 -11.17 -9.30 -2.64
N LEU A 107 -10.85 -10.58 -2.47
CA LEU A 107 -10.44 -11.15 -1.19
C LEU A 107 -9.15 -10.50 -0.69
N ARG A 108 -8.16 -10.30 -1.56
CA ARG A 108 -6.90 -9.62 -1.20
C ARG A 108 -7.13 -8.17 -0.78
N LEU A 109 -7.98 -7.43 -1.48
CA LEU A 109 -8.37 -6.08 -1.08
C LEU A 109 -9.06 -6.08 0.30
N GLN A 110 -9.98 -7.02 0.54
CA GLN A 110 -10.67 -7.16 1.82
C GLN A 110 -9.69 -7.53 2.96
N GLN A 111 -8.76 -8.44 2.72
CA GLN A 111 -7.71 -8.79 3.69
C GLN A 111 -6.80 -7.59 3.97
N SER A 112 -6.46 -6.84 2.93
CA SER A 112 -5.66 -5.61 3.04
C SER A 112 -6.37 -4.58 3.93
N LEU A 113 -7.69 -4.39 3.80
CA LEU A 113 -8.48 -3.50 4.64
C LEU A 113 -8.41 -3.86 6.14
N ALA A 114 -8.44 -5.16 6.45
CA ALA A 114 -8.41 -5.65 7.83
C ALA A 114 -7.01 -5.62 8.47
N SER A 115 -5.95 -5.54 7.66
CA SER A 115 -4.56 -5.53 8.15
C SER A 115 -4.06 -4.10 8.39
N SER A 116 -3.20 -3.91 9.39
CA SER A 116 -2.46 -2.65 9.53
C SER A 116 -1.36 -2.57 8.48
N SER A 117 -1.16 -1.40 7.89
CA SER A 117 0.01 -1.12 7.05
C SER A 117 1.31 -0.97 7.86
N ILE A 118 1.23 -0.79 9.18
CA ILE A 118 2.39 -0.55 10.04
C ILE A 118 3.13 -1.86 10.29
N ASN A 119 4.36 -1.97 9.76
CA ASN A 119 5.24 -3.10 10.02
C ASN A 119 6.36 -2.75 11.02
N GLY A 120 6.94 -3.79 11.64
CA GLY A 120 7.95 -3.68 12.68
C GLY A 120 9.21 -2.87 12.32
N ASN A 121 9.58 -2.81 11.04
CA ASN A 121 10.80 -2.13 10.59
C ASN A 121 10.68 -0.61 10.67
N PHE A 122 9.46 -0.06 10.65
CA PHE A 122 9.22 1.38 10.66
C PHE A 122 8.69 1.90 12.01
N THR A 123 8.32 1.00 12.91
CA THR A 123 7.74 1.34 14.22
C THR A 123 8.67 2.23 15.05
N ALA A 124 9.98 1.98 15.02
CA ALA A 124 10.97 2.81 15.73
C ALA A 124 10.95 4.27 15.25
N LEU A 125 10.82 4.46 13.93
CA LEU A 125 10.78 5.79 13.33
C LEU A 125 9.44 6.48 13.60
N LEU A 126 8.32 5.77 13.50
CA LEU A 126 7.01 6.31 13.85
C LEU A 126 6.92 6.68 15.33
N ASN A 127 7.53 5.89 16.22
CA ASN A 127 7.61 6.21 17.65
C ASN A 127 8.41 7.48 17.94
N SER A 128 9.37 7.86 17.09
CA SER A 128 10.16 9.08 17.28
C SER A 128 9.35 10.36 17.14
N VAL A 129 8.24 10.31 16.41
CA VAL A 129 7.35 11.46 16.17
C VAL A 129 6.02 11.36 16.90
N ARG A 130 5.65 10.16 17.36
CA ARG A 130 4.37 9.87 18.00
C ARG A 130 4.10 10.81 19.18
N ARG A 131 2.93 11.43 19.17
CA ARG A 131 2.42 12.19 20.31
C ARG A 131 1.82 11.20 21.30
N LEU A 132 2.54 10.90 22.37
CA LEU A 132 1.99 10.14 23.48
C LEU A 132 0.93 11.02 24.18
N PRO A 133 -0.22 10.46 24.60
CA PRO A 133 -1.03 11.11 25.64
C PRO A 133 -0.23 11.22 26.95
#